data_AF-I2GEJ0-F1
#
_entry.id   AF-I2GEJ0-F1
#
_cell.length_a   1.000
_cell.length_b   1.000
_cell.length_c   1.000
_cell.angle_alpha   90.00
_cell.angle_beta   90.00
_cell.angle_gamma   90.00
#
_symmetry.space_group_name_H-M   'P 1'
#
loop_
_entity.id
_entity.type
_entity.pdbx_description
1 polymer ?
#
loop_
_entity_poly.entity_id
_entity_poly.type
_entity_poly.pdbx_seq_one_letter_code
_entity_poly.pdbx_strand_id
1 'polypeptide(L)'
;MNPFRRFMLAAGSVLLGTSTQAQQASPTLRDFTEQRMQHQKVIGYTLGSYALANIAVGAIGASQSSGETKYFHRMNVYWNLVNLGIAGAGLLGARRKGAGDETLGQAIRQHENMKQILLLNAGLDVAYIVGGAYLLERAKNRPENRDQLRGFGKSVIGQGGFLLAFDVVNYFIFKKRGDRQAMQLVGAAPMGVGVVLPIK
;
A
#
# COMPACT_ATOMS: atom_id res chain seq x y z
N MET A 1 10.57 -57.72 -20.37
CA MET A 1 10.29 -56.28 -20.60
C MET A 1 11.57 -55.51 -20.30
N ASN A 2 12.20 -54.87 -21.29
CA ASN A 2 13.55 -54.31 -21.16
C ASN A 2 13.64 -53.17 -20.13
N PRO A 3 14.75 -53.06 -19.38
CA PRO A 3 14.95 -52.03 -18.35
C PRO A 3 14.83 -50.61 -18.91
N PHE A 4 15.23 -50.41 -20.17
CA PHE A 4 15.06 -49.16 -20.91
C PHE A 4 13.58 -48.75 -21.05
N ARG A 5 12.67 -49.71 -21.22
CA ARG A 5 11.22 -49.45 -21.36
C ARG A 5 10.59 -49.06 -20.01
N ARG A 6 11.10 -49.62 -18.90
CA ARG A 6 10.70 -49.21 -17.53
C ARG A 6 11.19 -47.80 -17.21
N PHE A 7 12.41 -47.46 -17.61
CA PHE A 7 12.97 -46.12 -17.45
C PHE A 7 12.20 -45.09 -18.28
N MET A 8 11.86 -45.40 -19.53
CA MET A 8 11.03 -44.52 -20.38
C MET A 8 9.61 -44.34 -19.85
N LEU A 9 8.98 -45.39 -19.28
CA LEU A 9 7.66 -45.28 -18.64
C LEU A 9 7.72 -44.47 -17.34
N ALA A 10 8.77 -44.61 -16.53
CA ALA A 10 8.99 -43.83 -15.31
C ALA A 10 9.32 -42.36 -15.63
N ALA A 11 10.18 -42.10 -16.62
CA ALA A 11 10.49 -40.74 -17.09
C ALA A 11 9.26 -40.06 -17.71
N GLY A 12 8.44 -40.80 -18.47
CA GLY A 12 7.20 -40.30 -19.04
C GLY A 12 6.14 -39.95 -17.99
N SER A 13 6.05 -40.72 -16.89
CA SER A 13 5.10 -40.42 -15.80
C SER A 13 5.56 -39.26 -14.91
N VAL A 14 6.87 -39.02 -14.77
CA VAL A 14 7.41 -37.82 -14.10
C VAL A 14 7.24 -36.56 -14.97
N LEU A 15 7.37 -36.68 -16.30
CA LEU A 15 7.21 -35.55 -17.23
C LEU A 15 5.74 -35.20 -17.53
N LEU A 16 4.81 -36.14 -17.37
CA LEU A 16 3.36 -35.91 -17.52
C LEU A 16 2.67 -35.55 -16.19
N GLY A 17 3.37 -35.64 -15.05
CA GLY A 17 2.82 -35.40 -13.72
C GLY A 17 2.70 -33.94 -13.29
N THR A 18 3.20 -32.98 -14.09
CA THR A 18 3.32 -31.56 -13.65
C THR A 18 2.23 -30.63 -14.18
N SER A 19 1.13 -31.16 -14.72
CA SER A 19 -0.03 -30.36 -15.13
C SER A 19 -1.30 -30.71 -14.35
N THR A 20 -1.18 -31.01 -13.06
CA THR A 20 -2.30 -30.78 -12.15
C THR A 20 -2.41 -29.28 -11.92
N GLN A 21 -3.17 -28.58 -12.78
CA GLN A 21 -3.76 -27.33 -12.34
C GLN A 21 -4.73 -27.69 -11.22
N ALA A 22 -4.33 -27.43 -9.98
CA ALA A 22 -5.28 -27.37 -8.89
C ALA A 22 -6.40 -26.44 -9.36
N GLN A 23 -7.66 -26.90 -9.30
CA GLN A 23 -8.80 -26.01 -9.50
C GLN A 23 -8.62 -24.85 -8.51
N GLN A 24 -8.25 -23.67 -9.01
CA GLN A 24 -8.20 -22.49 -8.16
C GLN A 24 -9.64 -22.25 -7.73
N ALA A 25 -9.94 -22.58 -6.47
CA ALA A 25 -11.22 -22.24 -5.87
C ALA A 25 -11.46 -20.75 -6.11
N SER A 26 -12.61 -20.40 -6.69
CA SER A 26 -13.00 -19.00 -6.87
C SER A 26 -12.89 -18.29 -5.52
N PRO A 27 -12.35 -17.06 -5.48
CA PRO A 27 -12.19 -16.34 -4.22
C PRO A 27 -13.55 -16.21 -3.54
N THR A 28 -13.63 -16.50 -2.24
CA THR A 28 -14.86 -16.30 -1.48
C THR A 28 -14.97 -14.85 -1.02
N LEU A 29 -16.19 -14.41 -0.70
CA LEU A 29 -16.41 -13.06 -0.13
C LEU A 29 -15.58 -12.86 1.14
N ARG A 30 -15.47 -13.89 1.97
CA ARG A 30 -14.66 -13.89 3.18
C ARG A 30 -13.18 -13.68 2.86
N ASP A 31 -12.63 -14.41 1.87
CA ASP A 31 -11.23 -14.25 1.46
C ASP A 31 -10.95 -12.82 0.98
N PHE A 32 -11.86 -12.24 0.19
CA PHE A 32 -11.74 -10.89 -0.31
C PHE A 32 -11.72 -9.84 0.81
N THR A 33 -12.64 -9.96 1.77
CA THR A 33 -12.70 -9.07 2.94
C THR A 33 -11.47 -9.25 3.83
N GLU A 34 -11.08 -10.48 4.15
CA GLU A 34 -9.91 -10.75 5.00
C GLU A 34 -8.61 -10.25 4.35
N GLN A 35 -8.41 -10.47 3.06
CA GLN A 35 -7.22 -9.97 2.34
C GLN A 35 -7.19 -8.43 2.29
N ARG A 36 -8.34 -7.78 2.05
CA ARG A 36 -8.46 -6.32 2.12
C ARG A 36 -8.07 -5.80 3.50
N MET A 37 -8.60 -6.39 4.56
CA MET A 37 -8.30 -6.01 5.95
C MET A 37 -6.84 -6.26 6.32
N GLN A 38 -6.27 -7.39 5.91
CA GLN A 38 -4.86 -7.70 6.11
C GLN A 38 -3.97 -6.67 5.41
N HIS A 39 -4.27 -6.31 4.16
CA HIS A 39 -3.52 -5.30 3.44
C HIS A 39 -3.58 -3.93 4.12
N GLN A 40 -4.76 -3.53 4.61
CA GLN A 40 -4.92 -2.30 5.40
C GLN A 40 -4.05 -2.30 6.67
N LYS A 41 -3.97 -3.44 7.37
CA LYS A 41 -3.09 -3.60 8.53
C LYS A 41 -1.62 -3.50 8.14
N VAL A 42 -1.21 -4.14 7.04
CA VAL A 42 0.17 -4.06 6.52
C VAL A 42 0.55 -2.62 6.20
N ILE A 43 -0.34 -1.86 5.55
CA ILE A 43 -0.14 -0.42 5.31
C ILE A 43 0.09 0.31 6.63
N GLY A 44 -0.82 0.14 7.61
CA GLY A 44 -0.74 0.81 8.90
C GLY A 44 0.54 0.47 9.68
N TYR A 45 0.94 -0.81 9.72
CA TYR A 45 2.18 -1.22 10.37
C TYR A 45 3.41 -0.69 9.66
N THR A 46 3.44 -0.75 8.33
CA THR A 46 4.59 -0.26 7.54
C THR A 46 4.79 1.23 7.76
N LEU A 47 3.71 2.03 7.67
CA LEU A 47 3.77 3.47 7.91
C LEU A 47 4.14 3.80 9.35
N GLY A 48 3.59 3.07 10.33
CA GLY A 48 3.91 3.26 11.75
C GLY A 48 5.36 2.92 12.09
N SER A 49 5.88 1.80 11.58
CA SER A 49 7.29 1.40 11.76
C SER A 49 8.24 2.40 11.09
N TYR A 50 7.94 2.82 9.87
CA TYR A 50 8.69 3.87 9.18
C TYR A 50 8.71 5.17 9.99
N ALA A 51 7.57 5.56 10.55
CA ALA A 51 7.44 6.76 11.37
C ALA A 51 8.29 6.69 12.65
N LEU A 52 8.20 5.60 13.40
CA LEU A 52 8.99 5.42 14.62
C LEU A 52 10.50 5.46 14.36
N ALA A 53 10.96 4.78 13.30
CA ALA A 53 12.37 4.79 12.92
C ALA A 53 12.84 6.21 12.55
N ASN A 54 12.06 6.94 11.77
CA ASN A 54 12.39 8.31 11.37
C ASN A 54 12.33 9.30 12.53
N ILE A 55 11.44 9.11 13.52
CA ILE A 55 11.42 9.92 14.74
C ILE A 55 12.72 9.70 15.52
N ALA A 56 13.13 8.45 15.73
CA ALA A 56 14.38 8.14 16.44
C ALA A 56 15.60 8.74 15.72
N VAL A 57 15.77 8.45 14.44
CA VAL A 57 16.89 8.98 13.63
C VAL A 57 16.83 10.50 13.52
N GLY A 58 15.64 11.07 13.33
CA GLY A 58 15.43 12.51 13.25
C GLY A 58 15.73 13.23 14.58
N ALA A 59 15.36 12.67 15.72
CA ALA A 59 15.64 13.26 17.02
C ALA A 59 17.15 13.29 17.30
N ILE A 60 17.85 12.20 17.01
CA ILE A 60 19.31 12.08 17.12
C ILE A 60 20.00 13.04 16.15
N GLY A 61 19.56 13.07 14.89
CA GLY A 61 20.12 13.96 13.87
C GLY A 61 19.92 15.43 14.21
N ALA A 62 18.75 15.81 14.76
CA ALA A 62 18.46 17.18 15.16
C ALA A 62 19.25 17.65 16.39
N SER A 63 19.63 16.74 17.30
CA SER A 63 20.43 17.09 18.48
C SER A 63 21.92 17.23 18.16
N GLN A 64 22.41 16.54 17.13
CA GLN A 64 23.83 16.51 16.76
C GLN A 64 24.20 17.44 15.59
N SER A 65 23.23 18.13 14.98
CA SER A 65 23.48 19.01 13.83
C SER A 65 23.10 20.46 14.10
N SER A 66 23.53 21.35 13.21
CA SER A 66 23.24 22.78 13.21
C SER A 66 22.75 23.23 11.84
N GLY A 67 22.34 24.51 11.75
CA GLY A 67 21.87 25.13 10.51
C GLY A 67 20.75 24.34 9.81
N GLU A 68 20.81 24.29 8.48
CA GLU A 68 19.83 23.62 7.63
C GLU A 68 19.56 22.15 8.02
N THR A 69 20.62 21.39 8.29
CA THR A 69 20.55 19.95 8.61
C THR A 69 19.74 19.70 9.90
N LYS A 70 19.91 20.56 10.91
CA LYS A 70 19.12 20.50 12.15
C LYS A 70 17.63 20.65 11.87
N TYR A 71 17.27 21.62 11.04
CA TYR A 71 15.87 21.87 10.70
C TYR A 71 15.29 20.76 9.82
N PHE A 72 16.08 20.19 8.90
CA PHE A 72 15.67 19.01 8.14
C PHE A 72 15.24 17.85 9.06
N HIS A 73 16.08 17.52 10.05
CA HIS A 73 15.81 16.44 11.00
C HIS A 73 14.64 16.78 11.93
N ARG A 74 14.53 18.03 12.41
CA ARG A 74 13.36 18.46 13.20
C ARG A 74 12.06 18.29 12.44
N MET A 75 12.03 18.71 11.17
CA MET A 75 10.84 18.54 10.34
C MET A 75 10.57 17.06 10.05
N ASN A 76 11.62 16.24 9.90
CA ASN A 76 11.46 14.79 9.75
C ASN A 76 10.72 14.18 10.95
N VAL A 77 11.07 14.61 12.17
CA VAL A 77 10.36 14.21 13.39
C VAL A 77 8.91 14.68 13.36
N TYR A 78 8.67 15.97 13.08
CA TYR A 78 7.30 16.52 13.05
C TYR A 78 6.41 15.81 12.04
N TRP A 79 6.93 15.55 10.85
CA TRP A 79 6.18 14.83 9.82
C TRP A 79 5.88 13.39 10.23
N ASN A 80 6.85 12.70 10.80
CA ASN A 80 6.64 11.32 11.21
C ASN A 80 5.75 11.18 12.44
N LEU A 81 5.61 12.22 13.27
CA LEU A 81 4.55 12.25 14.28
C LEU A 81 3.15 12.27 13.63
N VAL A 82 2.97 13.01 12.53
CA VAL A 82 1.73 12.98 11.75
C VAL A 82 1.50 11.59 11.15
N ASN A 83 2.51 11.00 10.50
CA ASN A 83 2.42 9.64 9.96
C ASN A 83 2.05 8.60 11.03
N LEU A 84 2.65 8.69 12.21
CA LEU A 84 2.36 7.81 13.33
C LEU A 84 0.91 7.97 13.81
N GLY A 85 0.40 9.20 13.86
CA GLY A 85 -1.00 9.49 14.16
C GLY A 85 -1.96 8.86 13.15
N ILE A 86 -1.68 9.02 11.85
CA ILE A 86 -2.47 8.42 10.76
C ILE A 86 -2.45 6.89 10.85
N ALA A 87 -1.26 6.29 11.01
CA ALA A 87 -1.10 4.85 11.16
C ALA A 87 -1.86 4.32 12.39
N GLY A 88 -1.75 5.01 13.53
CA GLY A 88 -2.45 4.66 14.76
C GLY A 88 -3.97 4.71 14.59
N ALA A 89 -4.51 5.79 14.01
CA ALA A 89 -5.94 5.92 13.73
C ALA A 89 -6.43 4.82 12.76
N GLY A 90 -5.67 4.53 11.71
CA GLY A 90 -5.98 3.48 10.74
C GLY A 90 -6.04 2.09 11.38
N LEU A 91 -5.04 1.74 12.21
CA LEU A 91 -4.99 0.46 12.91
C LEU A 91 -6.10 0.32 13.96
N LEU A 92 -6.43 1.38 14.70
CA LEU A 92 -7.55 1.39 15.63
C LEU A 92 -8.89 1.21 14.90
N GLY A 93 -9.06 1.89 13.76
CA GLY A 93 -10.23 1.72 12.91
C GLY A 93 -10.36 0.29 12.38
N ALA A 94 -9.25 -0.32 11.96
CA ALA A 94 -9.22 -1.70 11.48
C ALA A 94 -9.53 -2.74 12.57
N ARG A 95 -9.20 -2.47 13.84
CA ARG A 95 -9.54 -3.34 14.98
C ARG A 95 -11.04 -3.36 15.30
N ARG A 96 -11.75 -2.28 15.03
CA ARG A 96 -13.19 -2.15 15.32
C ARG A 96 -14.09 -2.85 14.29
N LYS A 97 -13.55 -3.20 13.12
CA LYS A 97 -14.29 -3.86 12.03
C LYS A 97 -13.97 -5.37 12.05
N GLY A 98 -14.96 -6.21 12.33
CA GLY A 98 -14.86 -7.66 12.17
C GLY A 98 -15.10 -8.09 10.72
N ALA A 99 -14.61 -9.27 10.34
CA ALA A 99 -14.81 -9.84 9.00
C ALA A 99 -16.16 -10.57 8.82
N GLY A 100 -16.90 -10.83 9.92
CA GLY A 100 -18.25 -11.36 9.88
C GLY A 100 -19.23 -10.22 9.63
N ASP A 101 -20.17 -10.41 8.69
CA ASP A 101 -21.34 -9.57 8.39
C ASP A 101 -21.25 -8.59 7.21
N GLU A 102 -20.14 -8.59 6.44
CA GLU A 102 -20.07 -7.74 5.24
C GLU A 102 -20.81 -8.38 4.04
N THR A 103 -21.72 -7.64 3.41
CA THR A 103 -22.36 -8.08 2.15
C THR A 103 -21.42 -7.87 0.96
N LEU A 104 -21.65 -8.58 -0.16
CA LEU A 104 -20.84 -8.42 -1.38
C LEU A 104 -20.75 -6.95 -1.84
N GLY A 105 -21.88 -6.24 -1.85
CA GLY A 105 -21.93 -4.83 -2.23
C GLY A 105 -21.15 -3.92 -1.27
N GLN A 106 -21.20 -4.21 0.04
CA GLN A 106 -20.40 -3.49 1.03
C GLN A 106 -18.91 -3.75 0.83
N ALA A 107 -18.50 -5.01 0.61
CA ALA A 107 -17.10 -5.38 0.40
C ALA A 107 -16.50 -4.69 -0.83
N ILE A 108 -17.21 -4.72 -1.96
CA ILE A 108 -16.80 -4.03 -3.20
C ILE A 108 -16.71 -2.53 -2.96
N ARG A 109 -17.72 -1.92 -2.31
CA ARG A 109 -17.71 -0.49 -2.01
C ARG A 109 -16.53 -0.10 -1.11
N GLN A 110 -16.24 -0.88 -0.08
CA GLN A 110 -15.10 -0.58 0.80
C GLN A 110 -13.75 -0.78 0.09
N HIS A 111 -13.66 -1.71 -0.86
CA HIS A 111 -12.49 -1.87 -1.72
C HIS A 111 -12.29 -0.64 -2.63
N GLU A 112 -13.34 -0.16 -3.30
CA GLU A 112 -13.28 1.05 -4.12
C GLU A 112 -12.94 2.29 -3.30
N ASN A 113 -13.56 2.46 -2.12
CA ASN A 113 -13.26 3.57 -1.22
C ASN A 113 -11.79 3.58 -0.80
N MET A 114 -11.18 2.41 -0.54
CA MET A 114 -9.77 2.33 -0.18
C MET A 114 -8.88 2.80 -1.33
N LYS A 115 -9.18 2.39 -2.58
CA LYS A 115 -8.46 2.88 -3.76
C LYS A 115 -8.58 4.40 -3.93
N GLN A 116 -9.77 4.96 -3.69
CA GLN A 116 -9.99 6.41 -3.75
C GLN A 116 -9.21 7.16 -2.68
N ILE A 117 -9.17 6.64 -1.44
CA ILE A 117 -8.37 7.23 -0.36
C ILE A 117 -6.89 7.27 -0.74
N LEU A 118 -6.34 6.18 -1.28
CA LEU A 118 -4.94 6.13 -1.71
C LEU A 118 -4.64 7.13 -2.84
N LEU A 119 -5.54 7.29 -3.81
CA LEU A 119 -5.38 8.30 -4.87
C LEU A 119 -5.48 9.74 -4.34
N LEU A 120 -6.41 9.99 -3.41
CA LEU A 120 -6.56 11.29 -2.79
C LEU A 120 -5.29 11.66 -2.00
N ASN A 121 -4.75 10.72 -1.23
CA ASN A 121 -3.49 10.92 -0.50
C ASN A 121 -2.31 11.13 -1.46
N ALA A 122 -2.20 10.36 -2.54
CA ALA A 122 -1.19 10.59 -3.57
C ALA A 122 -1.28 12.03 -4.13
N GLY A 123 -2.49 12.56 -4.34
CA GLY A 123 -2.68 13.97 -4.72
C GLY A 123 -2.22 14.95 -3.63
N LEU A 124 -2.49 14.64 -2.37
CA LEU A 124 -2.05 15.43 -1.22
C LEU A 124 -0.51 15.41 -1.08
N ASP A 125 0.14 14.29 -1.39
CA ASP A 125 1.60 14.17 -1.38
C ASP A 125 2.28 15.04 -2.44
N VAL A 126 1.66 15.15 -3.63
CA VAL A 126 2.09 16.12 -4.64
C VAL A 126 1.98 17.54 -4.08
N ALA A 127 0.90 17.87 -3.38
CA ALA A 127 0.75 19.18 -2.74
C ALA A 127 1.83 19.42 -1.66
N TYR A 128 2.23 18.40 -0.91
CA TYR A 128 3.34 18.50 0.05
C TYR A 128 4.68 18.77 -0.65
N ILE A 129 4.99 18.05 -1.72
CA ILE A 129 6.22 18.28 -2.50
C ILE A 129 6.25 19.72 -3.03
N VAL A 130 5.15 20.19 -3.60
CA VAL A 130 5.01 21.59 -4.06
C VAL A 130 5.16 22.58 -2.91
N GLY A 131 4.54 22.31 -1.76
CA GLY A 131 4.67 23.13 -0.56
C GLY A 131 6.11 23.20 -0.05
N GLY A 132 6.83 22.08 -0.06
CA GLY A 132 8.25 22.04 0.28
C GLY A 132 9.11 22.81 -0.71
N ALA A 133 8.84 22.71 -2.02
CA ALA A 133 9.53 23.50 -3.04
C ALA A 133 9.28 25.01 -2.87
N TYR A 134 8.05 25.38 -2.51
CA TYR A 134 7.71 26.76 -2.14
C TYR A 134 8.52 27.26 -0.93
N LEU A 135 8.73 26.43 0.10
CA LEU A 135 9.60 26.79 1.23
C LEU A 135 11.05 27.03 0.78
N LEU A 136 11.56 26.22 -0.15
CA LEU A 136 12.91 26.42 -0.71
C LEU A 136 13.02 27.73 -1.48
N GLU A 137 12.01 28.08 -2.27
CA GLU A 137 11.97 29.35 -3.00
C GLU A 137 11.93 30.53 -2.04
N ARG A 138 11.04 30.47 -1.03
CA ARG A 138 10.90 31.52 -0.02
C ARG A 138 12.19 31.76 0.78
N ALA A 139 13.01 30.73 0.96
CA ALA A 139 14.28 30.85 1.68
C ALA A 139 15.32 31.77 1.00
N LYS A 140 15.20 31.98 -0.32
CA LYS A 140 16.10 32.88 -1.06
C LYS A 140 15.98 34.32 -0.58
N ASN A 141 14.75 34.73 -0.24
CA ASN A 141 14.38 36.10 0.10
C ASN A 141 14.19 36.33 1.61
N ARG A 142 14.60 35.37 2.46
CA ARG A 142 14.45 35.41 3.93
C ARG A 142 15.74 34.96 4.63
N PRO A 143 16.82 35.77 4.59
CA PRO A 143 18.12 35.38 5.13
C PRO A 143 18.07 35.00 6.61
N GLU A 144 17.25 35.69 7.41
CA GLU A 144 17.05 35.43 8.84
C GLU A 144 16.49 34.03 9.16
N ASN A 145 15.72 33.43 8.25
CA ASN A 145 15.09 32.11 8.44
C ASN A 145 15.53 31.09 7.38
N ARG A 146 16.61 31.38 6.65
CA ARG A 146 17.03 30.62 5.47
C ARG A 146 17.24 29.14 5.78
N ASP A 147 17.98 28.84 6.84
CA ASP A 147 18.29 27.47 7.24
C ASP A 147 17.04 26.67 7.62
N GLN A 148 16.11 27.31 8.33
CA GLN A 148 14.85 26.69 8.70
C GLN A 148 13.99 26.37 7.48
N LEU A 149 13.79 27.35 6.60
CA LEU A 149 12.97 27.19 5.40
C LEU A 149 13.55 26.13 4.45
N ARG A 150 14.87 26.12 4.28
CA ARG A 150 15.55 25.11 3.45
C ARG A 150 15.48 23.72 4.05
N GLY A 151 15.80 23.58 5.34
CA GLY A 151 15.74 22.30 6.04
C GLY A 151 14.34 21.72 6.03
N PHE A 152 13.33 22.53 6.37
CA PHE A 152 11.93 22.11 6.35
C PHE A 152 11.46 21.77 4.94
N GLY A 153 11.75 22.62 3.95
CA GLY A 153 11.36 22.38 2.56
C GLY A 153 11.93 21.08 2.01
N LYS A 154 13.24 20.82 2.21
CA LYS A 154 13.89 19.57 1.79
C LYS A 154 13.29 18.34 2.49
N SER A 155 13.00 18.45 3.78
CA SER A 155 12.40 17.37 4.55
C SER A 155 10.99 17.05 4.05
N VAL A 156 10.15 18.07 3.86
CA VAL A 156 8.78 17.91 3.33
C VAL A 156 8.79 17.31 1.93
N ILE A 157 9.69 17.76 1.03
CA ILE A 157 9.83 17.15 -0.30
C ILE A 157 10.20 15.66 -0.19
N GLY A 158 11.19 15.33 0.63
CA GLY A 158 11.64 13.95 0.79
C GLY A 158 10.54 13.04 1.37
N GLN A 159 9.83 13.54 2.40
CA GLN A 159 8.72 12.80 3.01
C GLN A 159 7.52 12.67 2.07
N GLY A 160 7.13 13.75 1.37
CA GLY A 160 6.06 13.70 0.37
C GLY A 160 6.40 12.77 -0.80
N GLY A 161 7.65 12.74 -1.25
CA GLY A 161 8.10 11.80 -2.28
C GLY A 161 7.99 10.34 -1.83
N PHE A 162 8.38 10.03 -0.58
CA PHE A 162 8.20 8.70 -0.01
C PHE A 162 6.72 8.30 0.07
N LEU A 163 5.86 9.18 0.61
CA LEU A 163 4.43 8.92 0.78
C LEU A 163 3.73 8.73 -0.58
N LEU A 164 4.07 9.56 -1.56
CA LEU A 164 3.54 9.43 -2.92
C LEU A 164 3.86 8.05 -3.51
N ALA A 165 5.12 7.62 -3.40
CA ALA A 165 5.53 6.31 -3.87
C ALA A 165 4.81 5.19 -3.11
N PHE A 166 4.70 5.33 -1.78
CA PHE A 166 4.02 4.38 -0.92
C PHE A 166 2.54 4.22 -1.30
N ASP A 167 1.81 5.31 -1.50
CA ASP A 167 0.39 5.29 -1.82
C ASP A 167 0.12 4.79 -3.24
N VAL A 168 0.93 5.21 -4.21
CA VAL A 168 0.82 4.74 -5.61
C VAL A 168 1.09 3.24 -5.71
N VAL A 169 2.14 2.74 -5.05
CA VAL A 169 2.44 1.29 -5.02
C VAL A 169 1.28 0.53 -4.39
N ASN A 170 0.78 0.98 -3.25
CA ASN A 170 -0.36 0.34 -2.58
C ASN A 170 -1.63 0.39 -3.43
N TYR A 171 -1.89 1.50 -4.13
CA TYR A 171 -3.01 1.62 -5.06
C TYR A 171 -2.94 0.57 -6.17
N PHE A 172 -1.78 0.39 -6.80
CA PHE A 172 -1.62 -0.61 -7.86
C PHE A 172 -1.76 -2.05 -7.34
N ILE A 173 -1.25 -2.34 -6.13
CA ILE A 173 -1.43 -3.66 -5.51
C ILE A 173 -2.91 -3.93 -5.23
N PHE A 174 -3.63 -2.95 -4.65
CA PHE A 174 -5.06 -3.06 -4.41
C PHE A 174 -5.84 -3.26 -5.70
N LYS A 175 -5.58 -2.43 -6.72
CA LYS A 175 -6.26 -2.49 -8.01
C LYS A 175 -6.05 -3.84 -8.70
N LYS A 176 -4.79 -4.27 -8.87
CA LYS A 176 -4.47 -5.49 -9.62
C LYS A 176 -5.07 -6.74 -8.99
N ARG A 177 -5.00 -6.86 -7.65
CA ARG A 177 -5.52 -8.03 -6.93
C ARG A 177 -7.04 -7.94 -6.74
N GLY A 178 -7.51 -6.84 -6.17
CA GLY A 178 -8.89 -6.73 -5.72
C GLY A 178 -9.90 -6.55 -6.84
N ASP A 179 -9.55 -5.87 -7.94
CA ASP A 179 -10.51 -5.70 -9.06
C ASP A 179 -10.77 -7.04 -9.75
N ARG A 180 -9.73 -7.87 -9.89
CA ARG A 180 -9.87 -9.23 -10.44
C ARG A 180 -10.76 -10.11 -9.55
N GLN A 181 -10.55 -10.07 -8.24
CA GLN A 181 -11.36 -10.83 -7.28
C GLN A 181 -12.81 -10.34 -7.23
N ALA A 182 -13.02 -9.01 -7.24
CA ALA A 182 -14.35 -8.42 -7.27
C ALA A 182 -15.14 -8.84 -8.52
N MET A 183 -14.51 -8.83 -9.70
CA MET A 183 -15.14 -9.32 -10.94
C MET A 183 -15.52 -10.81 -10.84
N GLN A 184 -14.64 -11.65 -10.29
CA GLN A 184 -14.93 -13.08 -10.09
C GLN A 184 -16.09 -13.30 -9.11
N LEU A 185 -16.16 -12.53 -8.03
CA LEU A 185 -17.24 -12.60 -7.04
C LEU A 185 -18.60 -12.16 -7.61
N VAL A 186 -18.62 -11.09 -8.42
CA VAL A 186 -19.84 -10.63 -9.09
C VAL A 186 -20.31 -11.66 -10.12
N GLY A 187 -19.39 -12.26 -10.88
CA GLY A 187 -19.71 -13.30 -11.87
C GLY A 187 -20.18 -14.62 -11.25
N ALA A 188 -19.76 -14.94 -10.03
CA ALA A 188 -20.14 -16.16 -9.31
C ALA A 188 -21.42 -16.01 -8.44
N ALA A 189 -21.98 -14.80 -8.31
CA ALA A 189 -23.20 -14.57 -7.54
C ALA A 189 -24.43 -15.21 -8.23
N PRO A 190 -25.49 -15.60 -7.49
CA PRO A 190 -26.71 -16.19 -8.06
C PRO A 190 -27.44 -15.30 -9.10
N MET A 191 -27.18 -13.99 -9.05
CA MET A 191 -27.67 -12.96 -9.98
C MET A 191 -26.60 -12.51 -10.99
N GLY A 192 -25.50 -13.25 -11.11
CA GLY A 192 -24.39 -12.91 -12.00
C GLY A 192 -24.86 -12.88 -13.44
N VAL A 193 -24.53 -11.81 -14.18
CA VAL A 193 -24.60 -11.81 -15.64
C VAL A 193 -23.49 -12.72 -16.16
N GLY A 194 -23.70 -14.03 -16.08
CA GLY A 194 -22.85 -15.03 -16.70
C GLY A 194 -23.12 -15.02 -18.20
N VAL A 195 -22.26 -14.36 -18.98
CA VAL A 195 -22.24 -14.60 -20.43
C VAL A 195 -21.61 -15.97 -20.64
N VAL A 196 -22.45 -17.00 -20.73
CA VAL A 196 -22.07 -18.29 -21.29
C VAL A 196 -22.04 -18.11 -22.81
N LEU A 197 -20.86 -18.09 -23.42
CA LEU A 197 -20.73 -18.23 -24.87
C LEU A 197 -20.68 -19.74 -25.19
N PRO A 198 -21.77 -20.35 -25.69
CA PRO A 198 -21.68 -21.69 -26.23
C PRO A 198 -20.86 -21.61 -27.52
N ILE A 199 -19.63 -22.13 -27.47
CA ILE A 199 -18.87 -22.42 -28.69
C ILE A 199 -19.46 -23.74 -29.21
N LYS A 200 -20.18 -23.66 -30.34
CA LYS A 200 -20.51 -24.83 -31.17
C LYS A 200 -19.44 -25.01 -32.22
#